data_AF-A0A9D7R9X3-F1
#
_entry.id   AF-A0A9D7R9X3-F1
#
_cell.length_a   1.000
_cell.length_b   1.000
_cell.length_c   1.000
_cell.angle_alpha   90.00
_cell.angle_beta   90.00
_cell.angle_gamma   90.00
#
_symmetry.space_group_name_H-M   'P 1'
#
loop_
_entity.id
_entity.type
_entity.pdbx_description
1 polymer ?
#
loop_
_entity_poly.entity_id
_entity_poly.type
_entity_poly.pdbx_seq_one_letter_code
_entity_poly.pdbx_strand_id
1 'polypeptide(L)'
;MTARGLASKRRAVAAAPTVESYADLARGYASLNDYSGVVRTCEEGLQHFPSAGELKRLRRMARAAILGERVSEIRDELNAAPRPGLYRELAETYLELGDLARCESACVQWTARFPQDDGARLALARARIRRFYQERNAGDGLGAVELLNGVCERDPQNAKALRLLAELATRVGSYEVARETLARLLELIPGEPTLEGWYRRVNDEAEGAPDLLQAIRDVELNGRFPGLEQRAHATHEDAPTADHNGQAQRGSNLRADLDQIAAMKSAGRVAYLRGSTALVRGAAKGSGDPFARMTRSLTTIARRSTRRMGFGSFNAGFIESPQCKIVLVAGHDNAAAAETAPTARPEPFLDALRELVSRQFEAERTDA
;
A
#
# COMPACT_ATOMS: atom_id res chain seq x y z
N MET A 1 -12.70 17.63 -28.98
CA MET A 1 -11.38 18.10 -29.45
C MET A 1 -11.20 17.66 -30.90
N THR A 2 -10.65 18.47 -31.82
CA THR A 2 -10.48 18.08 -33.23
C THR A 2 -9.14 17.38 -33.46
N ALA A 3 -9.03 16.53 -34.51
CA ALA A 3 -7.78 15.86 -34.89
C ALA A 3 -6.60 16.84 -35.07
N ARG A 4 -6.87 18.07 -35.52
CA ARG A 4 -5.87 19.16 -35.63
C ARG A 4 -5.28 19.54 -34.28
N GLY A 5 -6.09 19.58 -33.22
CA GLY A 5 -5.61 19.89 -31.87
C GLY A 5 -4.63 18.83 -31.35
N LEU A 6 -4.89 17.56 -31.63
CA LEU A 6 -4.02 16.46 -31.21
C LEU A 6 -2.68 16.47 -31.97
N ALA A 7 -2.70 16.78 -33.27
CA ALA A 7 -1.50 16.95 -34.08
C ALA A 7 -0.61 18.10 -33.56
N SER A 8 -1.22 19.23 -33.16
CA SER A 8 -0.49 20.36 -32.55
C SER A 8 0.19 19.94 -31.25
N LYS A 9 -0.51 19.20 -30.38
CA LYS A 9 0.05 18.69 -29.11
C LYS A 9 1.20 17.71 -29.33
N ARG A 10 1.10 16.81 -30.32
CA ARG A 10 2.21 15.90 -30.70
C ARG A 10 3.45 16.68 -31.16
N ARG A 11 3.26 17.73 -31.98
CA ARG A 11 4.38 18.60 -32.38
C ARG A 11 5.02 19.31 -31.19
N ALA A 12 4.22 19.75 -30.22
CA ALA A 12 4.75 20.38 -29.00
C ALA A 12 5.64 19.42 -28.20
N VAL A 13 5.21 18.16 -28.01
CA VAL A 13 6.04 17.12 -27.36
C VAL A 13 7.34 16.87 -28.13
N ALA A 14 7.27 16.80 -29.46
CA ALA A 14 8.45 16.59 -30.30
C ALA A 14 9.44 17.78 -30.28
N ALA A 15 8.92 19.01 -30.19
CA ALA A 15 9.74 20.22 -30.17
C ALA A 15 10.39 20.46 -28.80
N ALA A 16 9.66 20.21 -27.71
CA ALA A 16 10.12 20.40 -26.35
C ALA A 16 9.48 19.34 -25.43
N PRO A 17 10.11 18.18 -25.23
CA PRO A 17 9.58 17.14 -24.36
C PRO A 17 9.65 17.64 -22.90
N THR A 18 8.51 18.02 -22.36
CA THR A 18 8.32 18.38 -20.95
C THR A 18 7.21 17.54 -20.33
N VAL A 19 7.18 17.41 -19.00
CA VAL A 19 6.09 16.72 -18.29
C VAL A 19 4.72 17.28 -18.68
N GLU A 20 4.61 18.61 -18.77
CA GLU A 20 3.40 19.33 -19.18
C GLU A 20 2.99 19.00 -20.62
N SER A 21 3.94 18.97 -21.57
CA SER A 21 3.64 18.63 -22.97
C SER A 21 3.09 17.20 -23.11
N TYR A 22 3.67 16.23 -22.40
CA TYR A 22 3.19 14.85 -22.37
C TYR A 22 1.82 14.75 -21.68
N ALA A 23 1.63 15.46 -20.56
CA ALA A 23 0.36 15.50 -19.85
C ALA A 23 -0.75 16.13 -20.70
N ASP A 24 -0.46 17.19 -21.46
CA ASP A 24 -1.41 17.83 -22.36
C ASP A 24 -1.80 16.95 -23.54
N LEU A 25 -0.84 16.24 -24.11
CA LEU A 25 -1.10 15.27 -25.17
C LEU A 25 -1.95 14.11 -24.64
N ALA A 26 -1.61 13.57 -23.47
CA ALA A 26 -2.37 12.53 -22.77
C ALA A 26 -3.81 12.99 -22.48
N ARG A 27 -4.02 14.18 -21.90
CA ARG A 27 -5.35 14.79 -21.73
C ARG A 27 -6.10 14.93 -23.05
N GLY A 28 -5.38 15.21 -24.13
CA GLY A 28 -5.93 15.24 -25.47
C GLY A 28 -6.54 13.90 -25.90
N TYR A 29 -5.80 12.80 -25.75
CA TYR A 29 -6.32 11.46 -26.01
C TYR A 29 -7.49 11.11 -25.09
N ALA A 30 -7.40 11.45 -23.80
CA ALA A 30 -8.48 11.21 -22.84
C ALA A 30 -9.79 11.92 -23.25
N SER A 31 -9.72 13.13 -23.80
CA SER A 31 -10.90 13.86 -24.30
C SER A 31 -11.58 13.22 -25.52
N LEU A 32 -10.91 12.26 -26.15
CA LEU A 32 -11.44 11.45 -27.26
C LEU A 32 -11.81 10.03 -26.82
N ASN A 33 -11.76 9.73 -25.51
CA ASN A 33 -11.89 8.39 -24.93
C ASN A 33 -10.86 7.37 -25.46
N ASP A 34 -9.74 7.83 -26.04
CA ASP A 34 -8.64 6.96 -26.48
C ASP A 34 -7.69 6.68 -25.30
N TYR A 35 -8.14 5.86 -24.35
CA TYR A 35 -7.35 5.54 -23.15
C TYR A 35 -6.06 4.78 -23.48
N SER A 36 -6.03 3.99 -24.55
CA SER A 36 -4.82 3.33 -25.05
C SER A 36 -3.77 4.36 -25.47
N GLY A 37 -4.19 5.41 -26.18
CA GLY A 37 -3.35 6.57 -26.49
C GLY A 37 -2.81 7.26 -25.25
N VAL A 38 -3.64 7.43 -24.21
CA VAL A 38 -3.21 7.99 -22.91
C VAL A 38 -2.10 7.15 -22.28
N VAL A 39 -2.29 5.82 -22.17
CA VAL A 39 -1.32 4.91 -21.54
C VAL A 39 0.02 4.97 -22.26
N ARG A 40 0.03 4.84 -23.60
CA ARG A 40 1.25 4.89 -24.40
C ARG A 40 1.99 6.20 -24.22
N THR A 41 1.31 7.34 -24.34
CA THR A 41 1.94 8.65 -24.18
C THR A 41 2.46 8.89 -22.75
N CYS A 42 1.75 8.42 -21.73
CA CYS A 42 2.26 8.49 -20.35
C CYS A 42 3.46 7.57 -20.13
N GLU A 43 3.51 6.39 -20.75
CA GLU A 43 4.67 5.47 -20.65
C GLU A 43 5.90 6.05 -21.33
N GLU A 44 5.78 6.60 -22.54
CA GLU A 44 6.85 7.35 -23.22
C GLU A 44 7.33 8.51 -22.34
N GLY A 45 6.42 9.33 -21.82
CA GLY A 45 6.77 10.43 -20.93
C GLY A 45 7.46 9.97 -19.64
N LEU A 46 7.06 8.83 -19.06
CA LEU A 46 7.68 8.27 -17.85
C LEU A 46 9.06 7.64 -18.10
N GLN A 47 9.40 7.29 -19.33
CA GLN A 47 10.78 6.91 -19.68
C GLN A 47 11.73 8.12 -19.58
N HIS A 48 11.27 9.30 -19.99
CA HIS A 48 12.04 10.55 -19.87
C HIS A 48 11.97 11.18 -18.48
N PHE A 49 10.82 11.05 -17.81
CA PHE A 49 10.53 11.68 -16.52
C PHE A 49 9.97 10.67 -15.50
N PRO A 50 10.81 9.76 -14.95
CA PRO A 50 10.33 8.65 -14.11
C PRO A 50 9.59 9.08 -12.83
N SER A 51 9.90 10.27 -12.30
CA SER A 51 9.28 10.83 -11.09
C SER A 51 8.01 11.66 -11.36
N ALA A 52 7.58 11.81 -12.63
CA ALA A 52 6.43 12.65 -12.98
C ALA A 52 5.09 12.11 -12.42
N GLY A 53 4.66 12.63 -11.27
CA GLY A 53 3.45 12.20 -10.56
C GLY A 53 2.16 12.35 -11.38
N GLU A 54 2.04 13.43 -12.18
CA GLU A 54 0.88 13.65 -13.04
C GLU A 54 0.72 12.57 -14.11
N LEU A 55 1.81 12.18 -14.77
CA LEU A 55 1.79 11.11 -15.77
C LEU A 55 1.48 9.75 -15.13
N LYS A 56 2.02 9.46 -13.94
CA LYS A 56 1.67 8.25 -13.18
C LYS A 56 0.16 8.21 -12.88
N ARG A 57 -0.45 9.35 -12.50
CA ARG A 57 -1.88 9.47 -12.22
C ARG A 57 -2.73 9.27 -13.48
N LEU A 58 -2.40 9.97 -14.57
CA LEU A 58 -3.12 9.84 -15.85
C LEU A 58 -3.04 8.41 -16.40
N ARG A 59 -1.86 7.77 -16.36
CA ARG A 59 -1.68 6.36 -16.75
C ARG A 59 -2.56 5.43 -15.92
N ARG A 60 -2.59 5.61 -14.58
CA ARG A 60 -3.41 4.78 -13.69
C ARG A 60 -4.89 4.92 -14.00
N MET A 61 -5.37 6.15 -14.20
CA MET A 61 -6.76 6.44 -14.57
C MET A 61 -7.13 5.78 -15.90
N ALA A 62 -6.30 5.94 -16.93
CA ALA A 62 -6.56 5.35 -18.25
C ALA A 62 -6.54 3.82 -18.22
N ARG A 63 -5.57 3.21 -17.52
CA ARG A 63 -5.56 1.75 -17.32
C ARG A 63 -6.82 1.27 -16.59
N ALA A 64 -7.25 1.98 -15.56
CA ALA A 64 -8.49 1.64 -14.85
C ALA A 64 -9.73 1.71 -15.76
N ALA A 65 -9.79 2.67 -16.69
CA ALA A 65 -10.86 2.76 -17.67
C ALA A 65 -10.86 1.58 -18.65
N ILE A 66 -9.70 1.22 -19.23
CA ILE A 66 -9.55 0.08 -20.14
C ILE A 66 -9.95 -1.23 -19.45
N LEU A 67 -9.43 -1.47 -18.24
CA LEU A 67 -9.76 -2.67 -17.47
C LEU A 67 -11.25 -2.69 -17.07
N GLY A 68 -11.85 -1.53 -16.80
CA GLY A 68 -13.28 -1.40 -16.51
C GLY A 68 -14.18 -1.81 -17.68
N GLU A 69 -13.82 -1.40 -18.90
CA GLU A 69 -14.47 -1.84 -20.14
C GLU A 69 -14.33 -3.36 -20.32
N ARG A 70 -13.11 -3.89 -20.17
CA ARG A 70 -12.84 -5.33 -20.26
C ARG A 70 -13.62 -6.15 -19.24
N VAL A 71 -13.78 -5.66 -18.00
CA VAL A 71 -14.63 -6.31 -16.98
C VAL A 71 -16.08 -6.41 -17.45
N SER A 72 -16.60 -5.39 -18.14
CA SER A 72 -17.97 -5.44 -18.68
C SER A 72 -18.09 -6.51 -19.76
N GLU A 73 -17.16 -6.54 -20.71
CA GLU A 73 -17.13 -7.55 -21.78
C GLU A 73 -17.06 -8.98 -21.22
N ILE A 74 -16.13 -9.25 -20.29
CA ILE A 74 -15.98 -10.57 -19.69
C ILE A 74 -17.26 -11.00 -18.96
N ARG A 75 -17.98 -10.06 -18.33
CA ARG A 75 -19.26 -10.36 -17.67
C ARG A 75 -20.35 -10.72 -18.67
N ASP A 76 -20.42 -10.02 -19.80
CA ASP A 76 -21.37 -10.33 -20.87
C ASP A 76 -21.06 -11.70 -21.49
N GLU A 77 -19.78 -12.00 -21.73
CA GLU A 77 -19.31 -13.30 -22.19
C GLU A 77 -19.62 -14.42 -21.17
N LEU A 78 -19.43 -14.18 -19.88
CA LEU A 78 -19.77 -15.12 -18.80
C LEU A 78 -21.27 -15.40 -18.71
N ASN A 79 -22.10 -14.37 -18.92
CA ASN A 79 -23.56 -14.52 -18.95
C ASN A 79 -24.01 -15.36 -20.13
N ALA A 80 -23.36 -15.20 -21.29
CA ALA A 80 -23.65 -16.00 -22.49
C ALA A 80 -23.14 -17.45 -22.38
N ALA A 81 -21.91 -17.64 -21.88
CA ALA A 81 -21.29 -18.96 -21.76
C ALA A 81 -20.23 -18.99 -20.63
N PRO A 82 -20.60 -19.45 -19.42
CA PRO A 82 -19.67 -19.54 -18.31
C PRO A 82 -18.50 -20.49 -18.61
N ARG A 83 -17.26 -19.99 -18.53
CA ARG A 83 -16.03 -20.78 -18.73
C ARG A 83 -15.00 -20.46 -17.65
N PRO A 84 -14.20 -21.44 -17.19
CA PRO A 84 -13.19 -21.17 -16.16
C PRO A 84 -12.14 -20.13 -16.59
N GLY A 85 -11.78 -20.11 -17.87
CA GLY A 85 -10.84 -19.12 -18.43
C GLY A 85 -11.32 -17.67 -18.29
N LEU A 86 -12.63 -17.43 -18.47
CA LEU A 86 -13.22 -16.10 -18.32
C LEU A 86 -13.27 -15.65 -16.85
N TYR A 87 -13.60 -16.57 -15.93
CA TYR A 87 -13.50 -16.26 -14.50
C TYR A 87 -12.08 -15.95 -14.05
N ARG A 88 -11.09 -16.66 -14.61
CA ARG A 88 -9.66 -16.38 -14.36
C ARG A 88 -9.30 -14.97 -14.80
N GLU A 89 -9.63 -14.62 -16.04
CA GLU A 89 -9.38 -13.29 -16.59
C GLU A 89 -10.10 -12.20 -15.79
N LEU A 90 -11.36 -12.44 -15.39
CA LEU A 90 -12.12 -11.52 -14.56
C LEU A 90 -11.46 -11.28 -13.19
N ALA A 91 -11.04 -12.35 -12.51
CA ALA A 91 -10.37 -12.26 -11.22
C ALA A 91 -9.01 -11.55 -11.35
N GLU A 92 -8.23 -11.85 -12.39
CA GLU A 92 -6.96 -11.16 -12.68
C GLU A 92 -7.18 -9.68 -12.95
N THR A 93 -8.22 -9.32 -13.72
CA THR A 93 -8.57 -7.93 -13.99
C THR A 93 -8.97 -7.18 -12.71
N TYR A 94 -9.74 -7.81 -11.81
CA TYR A 94 -10.05 -7.20 -10.52
C TYR A 94 -8.83 -7.03 -9.62
N LEU A 95 -7.92 -8.01 -9.62
CA LEU A 95 -6.65 -7.88 -8.92
C LEU A 95 -5.86 -6.68 -9.45
N GLU A 96 -5.75 -6.53 -10.77
CA GLU A 96 -5.05 -5.39 -11.39
C GLU A 96 -5.68 -4.04 -11.05
N LEU A 97 -7.02 -3.97 -11.03
CA LEU A 97 -7.76 -2.79 -10.59
C LEU A 97 -7.61 -2.51 -9.07
N GLY A 98 -7.19 -3.49 -8.29
CA GLY A 98 -7.14 -3.41 -6.82
C GLY A 98 -8.51 -3.59 -6.15
N ASP A 99 -9.53 -4.02 -6.90
CA ASP A 99 -10.88 -4.27 -6.37
C ASP A 99 -10.97 -5.68 -5.77
N LEU A 100 -10.35 -5.85 -4.59
CA LEU A 100 -10.20 -7.14 -3.94
C LEU A 100 -11.55 -7.77 -3.54
N ALA A 101 -12.56 -6.95 -3.23
CA ALA A 101 -13.89 -7.42 -2.85
C ALA A 101 -14.64 -8.03 -4.05
N ARG A 102 -14.58 -7.39 -5.22
CA ARG A 102 -15.14 -7.97 -6.44
C ARG A 102 -14.35 -9.18 -6.94
N CYS A 103 -13.03 -9.18 -6.78
CA CYS A 103 -12.21 -10.36 -7.04
C CYS A 103 -12.68 -11.57 -6.21
N GLU A 104 -12.85 -11.40 -4.90
CA GLU A 104 -13.33 -12.46 -4.00
C GLU A 104 -14.71 -12.97 -4.41
N SER A 105 -15.65 -12.06 -4.72
CA SER A 105 -16.98 -12.41 -5.21
C SER A 105 -16.93 -13.23 -6.51
N ALA A 106 -16.08 -12.85 -7.46
CA ALA A 106 -15.88 -13.59 -8.71
C ALA A 106 -15.27 -14.98 -8.46
N CYS A 107 -14.31 -15.11 -7.53
CA CYS A 107 -13.71 -16.39 -7.16
C CYS A 107 -14.70 -17.34 -6.46
N VAL A 108 -15.61 -16.81 -5.64
CA VAL A 108 -16.69 -17.59 -5.01
C VAL A 108 -17.64 -18.15 -6.09
N GLN A 109 -18.06 -17.32 -7.05
CA GLN A 109 -18.89 -17.77 -8.17
C GLN A 109 -18.16 -18.81 -9.03
N TRP A 110 -16.88 -18.57 -9.34
CA TRP A 110 -16.03 -19.52 -10.07
C TRP A 110 -15.97 -20.87 -9.35
N THR A 111 -15.67 -20.88 -8.05
CA THR A 111 -15.57 -22.10 -7.24
C THR A 111 -16.89 -22.87 -7.20
N ALA A 112 -18.02 -22.16 -7.06
CA ALA A 112 -19.35 -22.78 -7.06
C ALA A 112 -19.69 -23.44 -8.40
N ARG A 113 -19.25 -22.84 -9.52
CA ARG A 113 -19.52 -23.36 -10.86
C ARG A 113 -18.54 -24.44 -11.31
N PHE A 114 -17.29 -24.36 -10.88
CA PHE A 114 -16.20 -25.24 -11.27
C PHE A 114 -15.38 -25.68 -10.04
N PRO A 115 -15.94 -26.53 -9.15
CA PRO A 115 -15.32 -26.86 -7.85
C PRO A 115 -13.98 -27.60 -7.94
N GLN A 116 -13.72 -28.24 -9.09
CA GLN A 116 -12.49 -28.98 -9.38
C GLN A 116 -11.37 -28.09 -9.94
N ASP A 117 -11.65 -26.84 -10.31
CA ASP A 117 -10.63 -25.91 -10.81
C ASP A 117 -9.96 -25.17 -9.66
N ASP A 118 -8.67 -25.44 -9.45
CA ASP A 118 -7.86 -24.79 -8.42
C ASP A 118 -7.48 -23.35 -8.72
N GLY A 119 -7.68 -22.91 -9.97
CA GLY A 119 -7.50 -21.52 -10.36
C GLY A 119 -8.31 -20.55 -9.51
N ALA A 120 -9.53 -20.93 -9.12
CA ALA A 120 -10.40 -20.09 -8.29
C ALA A 120 -9.82 -19.89 -6.87
N ARG A 121 -9.33 -20.96 -6.26
CA ARG A 121 -8.70 -20.91 -4.92
C ARG A 121 -7.39 -20.14 -4.94
N LEU A 122 -6.57 -20.32 -5.98
CA LEU A 122 -5.34 -19.55 -6.18
C LEU A 122 -5.60 -18.06 -6.34
N ALA A 123 -6.60 -17.67 -7.14
CA ALA A 123 -6.98 -16.28 -7.32
C ALA A 123 -7.52 -15.65 -6.03
N LEU A 124 -8.32 -16.40 -5.26
CA LEU A 124 -8.83 -15.95 -3.95
C LEU A 124 -7.68 -15.79 -2.93
N ALA A 125 -6.75 -16.74 -2.88
CA ALA A 125 -5.56 -16.64 -2.04
C ALA A 125 -4.74 -15.38 -2.38
N ARG A 126 -4.52 -15.09 -3.67
CA ARG A 126 -3.84 -13.85 -4.10
C ARG A 126 -4.57 -12.59 -3.64
N ALA A 127 -5.90 -12.56 -3.73
CA ALA A 127 -6.70 -11.42 -3.26
C ALA A 127 -6.54 -11.21 -1.75
N ARG A 128 -6.60 -12.30 -0.97
CA ARG A 128 -6.41 -12.27 0.49
C ARG A 128 -4.99 -11.88 0.89
N ILE A 129 -3.96 -12.38 0.23
CA ILE A 129 -2.57 -11.95 0.46
C ILE A 129 -2.42 -10.44 0.23
N ARG A 130 -3.00 -9.91 -0.86
CA ARG A 130 -2.96 -8.47 -1.12
C ARG A 130 -3.69 -7.65 -0.04
N ARG A 131 -4.86 -8.11 0.40
CA ARG A 131 -5.60 -7.46 1.50
C ARG A 131 -4.82 -7.51 2.80
N PHE A 132 -4.23 -8.67 3.13
CA PHE A 132 -3.34 -8.83 4.27
C PHE A 132 -2.14 -7.88 4.21
N TYR A 133 -1.51 -7.69 3.05
CA TYR A 133 -0.40 -6.74 2.91
C TYR A 133 -0.81 -5.27 3.09
N GLN A 134 -2.04 -4.92 2.73
CA GLN A 134 -2.57 -3.57 2.88
C GLN A 134 -3.03 -3.29 4.32
N GLU A 135 -3.83 -4.21 4.87
CA GLU A 135 -4.57 -4.00 6.12
C GLU A 135 -3.89 -4.63 7.34
N ARG A 136 -2.96 -5.56 7.11
CA ARG A 136 -2.28 -6.37 8.14
C ARG A 136 -3.27 -7.13 9.04
N ASN A 137 -4.37 -7.59 8.46
CA ASN A 137 -5.37 -8.40 9.13
C ASN A 137 -4.95 -9.88 9.09
N ALA A 138 -4.73 -10.49 10.25
CA ALA A 138 -4.27 -11.87 10.31
C ALA A 138 -5.28 -12.85 9.67
N GLY A 139 -6.57 -12.55 9.73
CA GLY A 139 -7.63 -13.40 9.15
C GLY A 139 -7.45 -13.59 7.64
N ASP A 140 -7.10 -12.54 6.90
CA ASP A 140 -6.82 -12.65 5.46
C ASP A 140 -5.54 -13.47 5.20
N GLY A 141 -4.50 -13.27 6.00
CA GLY A 141 -3.25 -14.03 5.89
C GLY A 141 -3.45 -15.52 6.15
N LEU A 142 -4.11 -15.87 7.24
CA LEU A 142 -4.41 -17.26 7.61
C LEU A 142 -5.34 -17.92 6.58
N GLY A 143 -6.39 -17.21 6.16
CA GLY A 143 -7.30 -17.70 5.12
C GLY A 143 -6.63 -17.90 3.77
N ALA A 144 -5.57 -17.14 3.44
CA ALA A 144 -4.76 -17.40 2.26
C ALA A 144 -3.91 -18.68 2.40
N VAL A 145 -3.31 -18.92 3.57
CA VAL A 145 -2.55 -20.15 3.84
C VAL A 145 -3.44 -21.38 3.71
N GLU A 146 -4.65 -21.36 4.29
CA GLU A 146 -5.62 -22.45 4.17
C GLU A 146 -5.95 -22.78 2.71
N LEU A 147 -6.20 -21.75 1.88
CA LEU A 147 -6.49 -21.92 0.45
C LEU A 147 -5.31 -22.51 -0.30
N LEU A 148 -4.08 -22.04 -0.03
CA LEU A 148 -2.87 -22.52 -0.69
C LEU A 148 -2.55 -23.97 -0.31
N ASN A 149 -2.66 -24.31 0.99
CA ASN A 149 -2.46 -25.67 1.46
C ASN A 149 -3.50 -26.61 0.84
N GLY A 150 -4.78 -26.22 0.78
CA GLY A 150 -5.82 -27.02 0.13
C GLY A 150 -5.65 -27.18 -1.40
N VAL A 151 -4.85 -26.34 -2.05
CA VAL A 151 -4.40 -26.56 -3.44
C VAL A 151 -3.22 -27.54 -3.46
N CYS A 152 -2.21 -27.33 -2.62
CA CYS A 152 -1.05 -28.22 -2.50
C CYS A 152 -1.39 -29.65 -2.06
N GLU A 153 -2.46 -29.85 -1.28
CA GLU A 153 -2.96 -31.17 -0.89
C GLU A 153 -3.52 -31.97 -2.07
N ARG A 154 -4.17 -31.28 -3.02
CA ARG A 154 -4.77 -31.91 -4.20
C ARG A 154 -3.79 -32.03 -5.36
N ASP A 155 -2.89 -31.05 -5.49
CA ASP A 155 -1.78 -31.06 -6.44
C ASP A 155 -0.49 -30.63 -5.72
N PRO A 156 0.28 -31.61 -5.18
CA PRO A 156 1.55 -31.34 -4.50
C PRO A 156 2.63 -30.69 -5.37
N GLN A 157 2.46 -30.72 -6.70
CA GLN A 157 3.38 -30.15 -7.69
C GLN A 157 2.89 -28.81 -8.24
N ASN A 158 1.87 -28.21 -7.63
CA ASN A 158 1.35 -26.92 -8.06
C ASN A 158 2.35 -25.78 -7.80
N ALA A 159 3.22 -25.51 -8.78
CA ALA A 159 4.29 -24.52 -8.66
C ALA A 159 3.77 -23.11 -8.31
N LYS A 160 2.56 -22.74 -8.77
CA LYS A 160 1.96 -21.43 -8.45
C LYS A 160 1.56 -21.33 -6.97
N ALA A 161 0.96 -22.38 -6.41
CA ALA A 161 0.61 -22.42 -4.99
C ALA A 161 1.86 -22.34 -4.11
N LEU A 162 2.87 -23.16 -4.42
CA LEU A 162 4.16 -23.18 -3.71
C LEU A 162 4.85 -21.82 -3.77
N ARG A 163 4.87 -21.16 -4.94
CA ARG A 163 5.48 -19.82 -5.08
C ARG A 163 4.77 -18.79 -4.20
N LEU A 164 3.44 -18.75 -4.21
CA LEU A 164 2.66 -17.83 -3.38
C LEU A 164 2.84 -18.09 -1.88
N LEU A 165 2.91 -19.36 -1.47
CA LEU A 165 3.14 -19.74 -0.08
C LEU A 165 4.55 -19.32 0.38
N ALA A 166 5.57 -19.56 -0.44
CA ALA A 166 6.94 -19.12 -0.17
C ALA A 166 7.03 -17.58 -0.08
N GLU A 167 6.35 -16.85 -0.98
CA GLU A 167 6.29 -15.38 -0.98
C GLU A 167 5.67 -14.87 0.33
N LEU A 168 4.52 -15.43 0.71
CA LEU A 168 3.84 -15.08 1.96
C LEU A 168 4.72 -15.37 3.18
N ALA A 169 5.27 -16.59 3.28
CA ALA A 169 6.10 -17.03 4.39
C ALA A 169 7.36 -16.17 4.53
N THR A 170 8.07 -15.89 3.43
CA THR A 170 9.22 -14.98 3.42
C THR A 170 8.83 -13.59 3.89
N ARG A 171 7.68 -13.08 3.42
CA ARG A 171 7.23 -11.71 3.72
C ARG A 171 6.87 -11.51 5.18
N VAL A 172 6.35 -12.54 5.85
CA VAL A 172 6.01 -12.49 7.28
C VAL A 172 7.16 -12.92 8.18
N GLY A 173 8.31 -13.32 7.63
CA GLY A 173 9.47 -13.77 8.39
C GLY A 173 9.42 -15.22 8.85
N SER A 174 8.52 -16.05 8.31
CA SER A 174 8.51 -17.50 8.56
C SER A 174 9.45 -18.19 7.59
N TYR A 175 10.74 -18.04 7.84
CA TYR A 175 11.80 -18.47 6.93
C TYR A 175 11.97 -19.98 6.84
N GLU A 176 11.64 -20.74 7.90
CA GLU A 176 11.65 -22.21 7.84
C GLU A 176 10.65 -22.75 6.81
N VAL A 177 9.39 -22.31 6.90
CA VAL A 177 8.33 -22.72 5.95
C VAL A 177 8.64 -22.23 4.53
N ALA A 178 9.18 -21.01 4.40
CA ALA A 178 9.61 -20.50 3.11
C ALA A 178 10.75 -21.36 2.51
N ARG A 179 11.74 -21.76 3.31
CA ARG A 179 12.87 -22.61 2.89
C ARG A 179 12.37 -23.95 2.37
N GLU A 180 11.51 -24.64 3.13
CA GLU A 180 10.94 -25.93 2.74
C GLU A 180 10.12 -25.83 1.45
N THR A 181 9.29 -24.79 1.36
CA THR A 181 8.45 -24.55 0.17
C THR A 181 9.29 -24.23 -1.06
N LEU A 182 10.37 -23.45 -0.90
CA LEU A 182 11.30 -23.13 -1.97
C LEU A 182 12.14 -24.34 -2.41
N ALA A 183 12.53 -25.21 -1.49
CA ALA A 183 13.21 -26.47 -1.82
C ALA A 183 12.35 -27.33 -2.74
N ARG A 184 11.07 -27.51 -2.38
CA ARG A 184 10.09 -28.21 -3.24
C ARG A 184 9.89 -27.54 -4.59
N LEU A 185 9.87 -26.20 -4.62
CA LEU A 185 9.72 -25.46 -5.88
C LEU A 185 10.96 -25.62 -6.79
N LEU A 186 12.17 -25.68 -6.22
CA LEU A 186 13.42 -25.93 -6.95
C LEU A 186 13.50 -27.36 -7.51
N GLU A 187 12.91 -28.35 -6.83
CA GLU A 187 12.77 -29.71 -7.38
C GLU A 187 11.91 -29.72 -8.65
N LEU A 188 10.86 -28.89 -8.71
CA LEU A 188 9.98 -28.78 -9.87
C LEU A 188 10.57 -27.95 -11.01
N ILE A 189 11.34 -26.90 -10.67
CA ILE A 189 11.91 -25.95 -11.62
C ILE A 189 13.42 -25.80 -11.33
N PRO A 190 14.23 -26.83 -11.64
CA PRO A 190 15.66 -26.79 -11.39
C PRO A 190 16.36 -25.76 -12.29
N GLY A 191 17.35 -25.06 -11.74
CA GLY A 191 18.20 -24.13 -12.48
C GLY A 191 17.61 -22.73 -12.72
N GLU A 192 16.50 -22.36 -12.07
CA GLU A 192 16.00 -20.98 -12.08
C GLU A 192 16.84 -20.11 -11.13
N PRO A 193 17.73 -19.22 -11.61
CA PRO A 193 18.71 -18.53 -10.74
C PRO A 193 18.07 -17.59 -9.71
N THR A 194 16.90 -17.06 -10.04
CA THR A 194 16.10 -16.21 -9.13
C THR A 194 15.58 -17.00 -7.94
N LEU A 195 15.13 -18.24 -8.14
CA LEU A 195 14.69 -19.13 -7.07
C LEU A 195 15.86 -19.60 -6.20
N GLU A 196 17.00 -19.94 -6.81
CA GLU A 196 18.20 -20.33 -6.06
C GLU A 196 18.75 -19.18 -5.20
N GLY A 197 18.76 -17.96 -5.74
CA GLY A 197 19.13 -16.76 -4.98
C GLY A 197 18.15 -16.47 -3.84
N TRP A 198 16.86 -16.69 -4.05
CA TRP A 198 15.85 -16.54 -3.01
C TRP A 198 15.98 -17.62 -1.92
N TYR A 199 16.17 -18.88 -2.30
CA TYR A 199 16.40 -19.99 -1.38
C TYR A 199 17.61 -19.75 -0.48
N ARG A 200 18.77 -19.35 -1.06
CA ARG A 200 19.98 -19.05 -0.26
C ARG A 200 19.72 -17.99 0.81
N ARG A 201 19.08 -16.88 0.43
CA ARG A 201 18.74 -15.81 1.36
C ARG A 201 17.84 -16.30 2.50
N VAL A 202 16.80 -17.04 2.17
CA VAL A 202 15.85 -17.57 3.16
C VAL A 202 16.52 -18.61 4.05
N ASN A 203 17.43 -19.41 3.51
CA ASN A 203 18.18 -20.43 4.25
C ASN A 203 19.06 -19.81 5.34
N ASP A 204 19.70 -18.68 5.07
CA ASP A 204 20.54 -17.97 6.05
C ASP A 204 19.70 -17.38 7.21
N GLU A 205 18.44 -17.04 6.95
CA GLU A 205 17.51 -16.44 7.93
C GLU A 205 16.58 -17.49 8.60
N ALA A 206 16.69 -18.78 8.24
CA ALA A 206 15.75 -19.81 8.66
C ALA A 206 15.85 -20.17 10.16
N GLU A 207 17.04 -20.15 10.74
CA GLU A 207 17.27 -20.65 12.09
C GLU A 207 16.56 -19.79 13.15
N GLY A 208 15.63 -20.39 13.90
CA GLY A 208 14.88 -19.71 14.96
C GLY A 208 13.73 -18.82 14.46
N ALA A 209 13.36 -18.93 13.17
CA ALA A 209 12.23 -18.20 12.63
C ALA A 209 10.89 -18.70 13.23
N PRO A 210 9.90 -17.82 13.44
CA PRO A 210 8.59 -18.23 13.94
C PRO A 210 7.83 -19.11 12.94
N ASP A 211 6.95 -19.96 13.48
CA ASP A 211 5.93 -20.67 12.70
C ASP A 211 5.09 -19.69 11.86
N LEU A 212 4.64 -20.14 10.69
CA LEU A 212 3.92 -19.30 9.72
C LEU A 212 2.66 -18.65 10.31
N LEU A 213 1.88 -19.39 11.10
CA LEU A 213 0.64 -18.86 11.66
C LEU A 213 0.94 -17.85 12.76
N GLN A 214 1.99 -18.09 13.56
CA GLN A 214 2.45 -17.15 14.57
C GLN A 214 2.99 -15.87 13.91
N ALA A 215 3.81 -16.00 12.87
CA ALA A 215 4.39 -14.89 12.12
C ALA A 215 3.29 -13.96 11.53
N ILE A 216 2.22 -14.53 10.97
CA ILE A 216 1.07 -13.76 10.46
C ILE A 216 0.39 -12.98 11.58
N ARG A 217 0.22 -13.57 12.77
CA ARG A 217 -0.37 -12.90 13.94
C ARG A 217 0.55 -11.80 14.47
N ASP A 218 1.86 -12.02 14.44
CA ASP A 218 2.84 -11.02 14.85
C ASP A 218 2.82 -9.80 13.91
N VAL A 219 2.60 -9.99 12.62
CA VAL A 219 2.41 -8.88 11.67
C VAL A 219 1.17 -8.05 12.02
N GLU A 220 0.05 -8.69 12.36
CA GLU A 220 -1.15 -7.97 12.79
C GLU A 220 -0.91 -7.20 14.09
N LEU A 221 -0.30 -7.87 15.07
CA LEU A 221 -0.01 -7.31 16.40
C LEU A 221 0.93 -6.11 16.33
N ASN A 222 2.02 -6.23 15.57
CA ASN A 222 3.06 -5.21 15.47
C ASN A 222 2.79 -4.19 14.36
N GLY A 223 1.93 -4.53 13.40
CA GLY A 223 1.63 -3.71 12.23
C GLY A 223 2.78 -3.61 11.24
N ARG A 224 3.76 -4.50 11.30
CA ARG A 224 4.99 -4.46 10.49
C ARG A 224 5.33 -5.84 9.96
N PHE A 225 5.91 -5.88 8.76
CA PHE A 225 6.47 -7.09 8.17
C PHE A 225 7.97 -7.18 8.51
N PRO A 226 8.47 -8.33 8.98
CA PRO A 226 9.91 -8.54 9.15
C PRO A 226 10.69 -8.28 7.84
N GLY A 227 11.94 -7.79 7.95
CA GLY A 227 12.87 -7.62 6.83
C GLY A 227 12.62 -6.46 5.85
N LEU A 228 11.44 -5.80 5.89
CA LEU A 228 11.17 -4.62 5.04
C LEU A 228 11.97 -3.38 5.47
N GLU A 229 12.12 -3.17 6.77
CA GLU A 229 12.81 -1.99 7.31
C GLU A 229 14.33 -2.10 7.19
N GLN A 230 14.91 -3.29 7.31
CA GLN A 230 16.36 -3.47 7.16
C GLN A 230 16.86 -3.09 5.76
N ARG A 231 16.04 -3.25 4.71
CA ARG A 231 16.41 -2.81 3.34
C ARG A 231 16.27 -1.31 3.11
N ALA A 232 15.36 -0.66 3.82
CA ALA A 232 15.23 0.80 3.77
C ALA A 232 16.29 1.51 4.62
N HIS A 233 16.78 0.86 5.69
CA HIS A 233 17.82 1.38 6.58
C HIS A 233 19.25 1.05 6.13
N ALA A 234 19.50 -0.11 5.51
CA ALA A 234 20.83 -0.46 4.99
C ALA A 234 21.34 0.45 3.86
N THR A 235 20.48 1.27 3.24
CA THR A 235 20.90 2.31 2.28
C THR A 235 21.23 3.65 2.95
N HIS A 236 21.09 3.78 4.27
CA HIS A 236 21.26 5.06 4.98
C HIS A 236 22.14 5.03 6.25
N GLU A 237 22.63 3.88 6.70
CA GLU A 237 23.37 3.79 7.99
C GLU A 237 24.90 3.95 7.93
N ASP A 238 25.53 4.01 6.74
CA ASP A 238 26.98 4.29 6.61
C ASP A 238 27.33 5.74 6.21
N ALA A 239 26.36 6.66 6.28
CA ALA A 239 26.67 8.08 6.19
C ALA A 239 27.19 8.56 7.57
N PRO A 240 28.42 9.14 7.65
CA PRO A 240 28.96 9.62 8.91
C PRO A 240 27.98 10.61 9.54
N THR A 241 27.89 10.59 10.87
CA THR A 241 27.14 11.52 11.71
C THR A 241 27.59 12.96 11.45
N ALA A 242 27.14 13.53 10.33
CA ALA A 242 27.31 14.91 9.97
C ALA A 242 26.17 15.70 10.62
N ASP A 243 26.56 16.72 11.38
CA ASP A 243 25.73 17.68 12.08
C ASP A 243 24.29 17.81 11.57
N HIS A 244 23.33 17.45 12.43
CA HIS A 244 21.87 17.48 12.21
C HIS A 244 21.26 18.88 11.95
N ASN A 245 22.02 19.87 11.51
CA ASN A 245 21.53 21.18 11.12
C ASN A 245 21.33 21.35 9.60
N GLY A 246 21.83 20.43 8.76
CA GLY A 246 21.86 20.62 7.30
C GLY A 246 20.66 20.10 6.48
N GLN A 247 19.86 19.15 6.97
CA GLN A 247 18.72 18.57 6.22
C GLN A 247 17.39 19.33 6.42
N ALA A 248 17.42 20.50 7.07
CA ALA A 248 16.23 21.27 7.46
C ALA A 248 15.53 22.03 6.31
N GLN A 249 16.00 21.96 5.07
CA GLN A 249 15.45 22.76 3.96
C GLN A 249 14.55 22.00 2.98
N ARG A 250 14.41 20.67 3.11
CA ARG A 250 13.58 19.85 2.18
C ARG A 250 12.38 19.17 2.83
N GLY A 251 12.20 19.36 4.14
CA GLY A 251 10.90 19.16 4.75
C GLY A 251 9.99 20.27 4.23
N SER A 252 8.92 19.89 3.53
CA SER A 252 7.72 20.70 3.35
C SER A 252 7.38 21.49 4.63
N ASN A 253 6.57 22.52 4.52
CA ASN A 253 6.13 23.45 5.58
C ASN A 253 5.58 22.81 6.89
N LEU A 254 5.77 21.52 7.18
CA LEU A 254 5.45 20.79 8.40
C LEU A 254 5.64 21.59 9.69
N ARG A 255 6.77 22.28 9.86
CA ARG A 255 6.97 23.14 11.05
C ARG A 255 5.97 24.29 11.06
N ALA A 256 5.83 25.00 9.94
CA ALA A 256 4.86 26.09 9.80
C ALA A 256 3.41 25.61 9.90
N ASP A 257 3.08 24.43 9.37
CA ASP A 257 1.77 23.81 9.46
C ASP A 257 1.43 23.44 10.91
N LEU A 258 2.38 22.84 11.64
CA LEU A 258 2.20 22.56 13.06
C LEU A 258 2.11 23.85 13.88
N ASP A 259 2.88 24.87 13.54
CA ASP A 259 2.81 26.19 14.19
C ASP A 259 1.44 26.85 13.93
N GLN A 260 0.87 26.69 12.73
CA GLN A 260 -0.48 27.14 12.38
C GLN A 260 -1.56 26.40 13.18
N ILE A 261 -1.47 25.07 13.30
CA ILE A 261 -2.43 24.28 14.10
C ILE A 261 -2.30 24.64 15.58
N ALA A 262 -1.07 24.82 16.08
CA ALA A 262 -0.82 25.23 17.45
C ALA A 262 -1.29 26.65 17.76
N ALA A 263 -1.43 27.52 16.75
CA ALA A 263 -1.99 28.86 16.88
C ALA A 263 -3.53 28.89 16.87
N MET A 264 -4.20 27.78 16.56
CA MET A 264 -5.67 27.71 16.61
C MET A 264 -6.18 27.98 18.03
N LYS A 265 -7.32 28.67 18.14
CA LYS A 265 -7.95 28.95 19.44
C LYS A 265 -8.20 27.63 20.17
N SER A 266 -7.78 27.57 21.42
CA SER A 266 -7.89 26.38 22.29
C SER A 266 -6.95 25.22 21.97
N ALA A 267 -5.96 25.39 21.08
CA ALA A 267 -4.87 24.44 20.90
C ALA A 267 -3.88 24.53 22.07
N GLY A 268 -3.42 23.39 22.57
CA GLY A 268 -2.36 23.28 23.56
C GLY A 268 -1.04 22.85 22.93
N ARG A 269 -0.93 21.55 22.64
CA ARG A 269 0.24 20.92 22.00
C ARG A 269 -0.19 20.25 20.71
N VAL A 270 0.68 20.28 19.70
CA VAL A 270 0.48 19.58 18.43
C VAL A 270 1.71 18.74 18.13
N ALA A 271 1.50 17.46 17.83
CA ALA A 271 2.58 16.52 17.53
C ALA A 271 2.37 15.91 16.14
N TYR A 272 3.47 15.71 15.43
CA TYR A 272 3.55 14.89 14.24
C TYR A 272 4.59 13.79 14.46
N LEU A 273 4.20 12.55 14.19
CA LEU A 273 5.02 11.36 14.35
C LEU A 273 5.33 10.79 12.97
N ARG A 274 6.59 10.44 12.74
CA ARG A 274 7.06 9.70 11.55
C ARG A 274 8.09 8.66 11.99
N GLY A 275 7.70 7.38 11.96
CA GLY A 275 8.53 6.30 12.50
C GLY A 275 8.95 6.58 13.96
N SER A 276 10.27 6.58 14.21
CA SER A 276 10.87 6.89 15.51
C SER A 276 10.89 8.39 15.84
N THR A 277 10.87 9.24 14.82
CA THR A 277 10.95 10.70 14.98
C THR A 277 9.60 11.32 15.36
N ALA A 278 9.66 12.39 16.15
CA ALA A 278 8.51 13.17 16.56
C ALA A 278 8.85 14.66 16.54
N LEU A 279 7.97 15.46 15.96
CA LEU A 279 8.03 16.93 16.00
C LEU A 279 6.85 17.42 16.84
N VAL A 280 7.13 18.25 17.84
CA VAL A 280 6.09 18.82 18.72
C VAL A 280 6.18 20.34 18.69
N ARG A 281 5.03 21.00 18.58
CA ARG A 281 4.84 22.45 18.64
C ARG A 281 3.78 22.81 19.69
N GLY A 282 3.79 24.06 20.15
CA GLY A 282 2.90 24.56 21.19
C GLY A 282 3.60 24.76 22.55
N ALA A 283 2.82 24.74 23.63
CA ALA A 283 3.23 25.23 24.96
C ALA A 283 4.31 24.41 25.71
N ALA A 284 5.06 23.53 25.04
CA ALA A 284 6.17 22.79 25.62
C ALA A 284 7.44 22.90 24.75
N LYS A 285 8.55 23.30 25.37
CA LYS A 285 9.87 23.42 24.73
C LYS A 285 10.72 22.20 25.09
N GLY A 286 10.88 21.23 24.18
CA GLY A 286 11.89 20.18 24.30
C GLY A 286 11.64 18.91 23.47
N SER A 287 12.71 18.31 22.96
CA SER A 287 12.70 16.94 22.41
C SER A 287 12.60 15.95 23.59
N GLY A 288 11.56 15.11 23.60
CA GLY A 288 11.25 14.22 24.74
C GLY A 288 9.87 14.43 25.36
N ASP A 289 9.05 15.30 24.77
CA ASP A 289 7.71 15.65 25.24
C ASP A 289 6.85 14.39 25.53
N PRO A 290 6.31 14.24 26.74
CA PRO A 290 5.35 13.19 27.09
C PRO A 290 4.17 13.11 26.10
N PHE A 291 3.78 14.22 25.47
CA PHE A 291 2.72 14.28 24.48
C PHE A 291 3.02 13.46 23.23
N ALA A 292 4.26 13.46 22.74
CA ALA A 292 4.64 12.64 21.58
C ALA A 292 4.57 11.14 21.91
N ARG A 293 5.03 10.76 23.11
CA ARG A 293 4.95 9.37 23.59
C ARG A 293 3.50 8.92 23.75
N MET A 294 2.67 9.76 24.36
CA MET A 294 1.23 9.52 24.49
C MET A 294 0.56 9.38 23.11
N THR A 295 0.82 10.32 22.19
CA THR A 295 0.29 10.27 20.82
C THR A 295 0.65 8.95 20.11
N ARG A 296 1.89 8.48 20.26
CA ARG A 296 2.34 7.21 19.68
C ARG A 296 1.60 6.03 20.30
N SER A 297 1.45 6.02 21.63
CA SER A 297 0.72 4.98 22.35
C SER A 297 -0.75 4.94 21.92
N LEU A 298 -1.43 6.10 21.91
CA LEU A 298 -2.82 6.23 21.49
C LEU A 298 -3.05 5.78 20.05
N THR A 299 -2.17 6.18 19.13
CA THR A 299 -2.22 5.73 17.72
C THR A 299 -2.09 4.23 17.61
N THR A 300 -1.16 3.64 18.35
CA THR A 300 -0.91 2.19 18.34
C THR A 300 -2.11 1.44 18.90
N ILE A 301 -2.65 1.89 20.03
CA ILE A 301 -3.85 1.31 20.67
C ILE A 301 -5.05 1.45 19.74
N ALA A 302 -5.29 2.64 19.17
CA ALA A 302 -6.42 2.89 18.28
C ALA A 302 -6.37 1.98 17.05
N ARG A 303 -5.22 1.88 16.37
CA ARG A 303 -5.03 0.97 15.24
C ARG A 303 -5.25 -0.49 15.62
N ARG A 304 -4.71 -0.93 16.76
CA ARG A 304 -4.88 -2.31 17.22
C ARG A 304 -6.34 -2.61 17.55
N SER A 305 -7.04 -1.68 18.21
CA SER A 305 -8.44 -1.84 18.58
C SER A 305 -9.36 -1.86 17.37
N THR A 306 -9.19 -0.96 16.39
CA THR A 306 -10.02 -0.97 15.17
C THR A 306 -9.85 -2.25 14.38
N ARG A 307 -8.61 -2.78 14.27
CA ARG A 307 -8.36 -4.07 13.62
C ARG A 307 -9.05 -5.23 14.35
N ARG A 308 -8.89 -5.32 15.68
CA ARG A 308 -9.55 -6.36 16.49
C ARG A 308 -11.08 -6.31 16.41
N MET A 309 -11.66 -5.13 16.20
CA MET A 309 -13.09 -4.95 16.02
C MET A 309 -13.57 -5.13 14.57
N GLY A 310 -12.67 -5.40 13.62
CA GLY A 310 -13.03 -5.55 12.21
C GLY A 310 -13.40 -4.23 11.51
N PHE A 311 -13.08 -3.07 12.09
CA PHE A 311 -13.32 -1.76 11.49
C PHE A 311 -12.21 -1.31 10.52
N GLY A 312 -11.21 -2.15 10.28
CA GLY A 312 -10.06 -1.84 9.42
C GLY A 312 -9.05 -0.90 10.08
N SER A 313 -8.47 -0.01 9.27
CA SER A 313 -7.46 0.95 9.73
C SER A 313 -8.09 2.14 10.46
N PHE A 314 -7.58 2.45 11.66
CA PHE A 314 -7.90 3.71 12.33
C PHE A 314 -7.39 4.89 11.50
N ASN A 315 -8.30 5.75 11.05
CA ASN A 315 -7.97 6.95 10.26
C ASN A 315 -7.93 8.21 11.12
N ALA A 316 -8.96 8.43 11.96
CA ALA A 316 -9.05 9.60 12.82
C ALA A 316 -10.03 9.38 13.97
N GLY A 317 -9.87 10.15 15.05
CA GLY A 317 -10.75 10.13 16.22
C GLY A 317 -10.33 11.14 17.27
N PHE A 318 -11.05 11.20 18.39
CA PHE A 318 -10.65 12.00 19.53
C PHE A 318 -10.95 11.30 20.85
N ILE A 319 -10.26 11.71 21.91
CA ILE A 319 -10.45 11.26 23.28
C ILE A 319 -10.78 12.48 24.12
N GLU A 320 -11.82 12.38 24.93
CA GLU A 320 -12.26 13.46 25.82
C GLU A 320 -11.93 13.11 27.28
N SER A 321 -11.36 14.09 27.98
CA SER A 321 -11.13 14.06 29.42
C SER A 321 -11.62 15.37 30.04
N PRO A 322 -11.84 15.42 31.37
CA PRO A 322 -12.19 16.67 32.04
C PRO A 322 -11.15 17.80 31.84
N GLN A 323 -9.88 17.46 31.63
CA GLN A 323 -8.77 18.42 31.54
C GLN A 323 -8.49 18.86 30.10
N CYS A 324 -8.63 17.96 29.13
CA CYS A 324 -8.35 18.24 27.72
C CYS A 324 -9.04 17.26 26.77
N LYS A 325 -9.05 17.60 25.49
CA LYS A 325 -9.37 16.70 24.39
C LYS A 325 -8.11 16.41 23.59
N ILE A 326 -7.93 15.17 23.15
CA ILE A 326 -6.85 14.78 22.25
C ILE A 326 -7.48 14.38 20.93
N VAL A 327 -7.21 15.16 19.89
CA VAL A 327 -7.63 14.88 18.51
C VAL A 327 -6.49 14.14 17.82
N LEU A 328 -6.78 13.05 17.12
CA LEU A 328 -5.80 12.15 16.53
C LEU A 328 -6.16 11.84 15.08
N VAL A 329 -5.17 11.92 14.19
CA VAL A 329 -5.25 11.47 12.80
C VAL A 329 -4.06 10.55 12.53
N ALA A 330 -4.32 9.39 11.97
CA ALA A 330 -3.30 8.40 11.65
C ALA A 330 -3.26 8.17 10.14
N GLY A 331 -2.07 8.29 9.54
CA GLY A 331 -1.82 7.82 8.18
C GLY A 331 -1.30 6.38 8.19
N HIS A 332 -0.53 6.00 7.17
CA HIS A 332 0.07 4.66 7.10
C HIS A 332 1.24 4.53 8.10
N ASP A 333 2.28 5.35 7.91
CA ASP A 333 3.52 5.33 8.72
C ASP A 333 3.74 6.60 9.56
N ASN A 334 2.80 7.53 9.47
CA ASN A 334 2.77 8.79 10.20
C ASN A 334 1.47 8.93 11.02
N ALA A 335 1.50 9.85 11.99
CA ALA A 335 0.32 10.24 12.76
C ALA A 335 0.48 11.68 13.25
N ALA A 336 -0.63 12.37 13.42
CA ALA A 336 -0.65 13.72 13.97
C ALA A 336 -1.70 13.82 15.07
N ALA A 337 -1.40 14.59 16.12
CA ALA A 337 -2.34 14.83 17.21
C ALA A 337 -2.30 16.27 17.68
N ALA A 338 -3.45 16.74 18.17
CA ALA A 338 -3.58 18.02 18.85
C ALA A 338 -4.24 17.82 20.21
N GLU A 339 -3.63 18.36 21.26
CA GLU A 339 -4.29 18.58 22.55
C GLU A 339 -5.06 19.89 22.46
N THR A 340 -6.32 19.86 22.90
CA THR A 340 -7.20 21.03 22.89
C THR A 340 -7.88 21.19 24.24
N ALA A 341 -8.40 22.40 24.52
CA ALA A 341 -9.25 22.63 25.68
C ALA A 341 -10.45 21.66 25.69
N PRO A 342 -11.00 21.28 26.85
CA PRO A 342 -12.10 20.32 26.94
C PRO A 342 -13.38 20.86 26.28
N THR A 343 -13.56 22.18 26.24
CA THR A 343 -14.69 22.84 25.58
C THR A 343 -14.49 23.05 24.07
N ALA A 344 -13.31 22.71 23.53
CA ALA A 344 -13.04 22.87 22.11
C ALA A 344 -13.84 21.86 21.27
N ARG A 345 -14.25 22.31 20.08
CA ARG A 345 -14.83 21.46 19.04
C ARG A 345 -13.71 20.71 18.32
N PRO A 346 -13.79 19.38 18.16
CA PRO A 346 -12.70 18.58 17.57
C PRO A 346 -12.60 18.72 16.05
N GLU A 347 -13.68 19.08 15.34
CA GLU A 347 -13.76 19.04 13.88
C GLU A 347 -12.71 19.91 13.18
N PRO A 348 -12.48 21.19 13.57
CA PRO A 348 -11.46 22.02 12.92
C PRO A 348 -10.04 21.43 13.06
N PHE A 349 -9.75 20.77 14.18
CA PHE A 349 -8.47 20.13 14.41
C PHE A 349 -8.33 18.85 13.60
N LEU A 350 -9.41 18.05 13.49
CA LEU A 350 -9.41 16.84 12.66
C LEU A 350 -9.12 17.19 11.20
N ASP A 351 -9.75 18.23 10.67
CA ASP A 351 -9.58 18.63 9.28
C ASP A 351 -8.16 19.15 9.01
N ALA A 352 -7.63 19.99 9.91
CA ALA A 352 -6.26 20.50 9.79
C ALA A 352 -5.20 19.38 9.90
N LEU A 353 -5.38 18.43 10.81
CA LEU A 353 -4.47 17.30 10.97
C LEU A 353 -4.55 16.32 9.78
N ARG A 354 -5.74 16.11 9.19
CA ARG A 354 -5.92 15.30 7.96
C ARG A 354 -5.21 15.93 6.77
N GLU A 355 -5.35 17.23 6.60
CA GLU A 355 -4.65 17.96 5.55
C GLU A 355 -3.14 17.85 5.72
N LEU A 356 -2.65 18.01 6.96
CA LEU A 356 -1.24 17.85 7.29
C LEU A 356 -0.72 16.45 6.91
N VAL A 357 -1.36 15.39 7.42
CA VAL A 357 -0.95 14.00 7.16
C VAL A 357 -0.99 13.67 5.66
N SER A 358 -2.01 14.17 4.94
CA SER A 358 -2.15 13.95 3.50
C SER A 358 -1.03 14.64 2.70
N ARG A 359 -0.73 15.92 3.00
CA ARG A 359 0.35 16.66 2.35
C ARG A 359 1.72 16.02 2.58
N GLN A 360 1.97 15.52 3.80
CA GLN A 360 3.22 14.81 4.10
C GLN A 360 3.33 13.48 3.33
N PHE A 361 2.24 12.73 3.22
CA PHE A 361 2.21 11.50 2.44
C PHE A 361 2.45 11.74 0.94
N GLU A 362 1.90 12.81 0.37
CA GLU A 362 2.15 13.19 -1.03
C GLU A 362 3.60 13.61 -1.27
N ALA A 363 4.21 14.34 -0.34
CA ALA A 363 5.62 14.69 -0.39
C ALA A 363 6.51 13.43 -0.42
N GLU A 364 6.25 12.47 0.48
CA GLU A 364 7.01 11.22 0.56
C GLU A 364 6.91 10.37 -0.72
N ARG A 365 5.75 10.36 -1.39
CA ARG A 365 5.58 9.63 -2.67
C ARG A 365 6.26 10.28 -3.85
N THR A 366 6.63 11.55 -3.74
CA THR A 366 7.33 12.27 -4.81
C THR A 366 8.83 12.01 -4.73
N ASP A 367 9.33 11.75 -3.52
CA ASP A 367 10.75 11.49 -3.25
C ASP A 367 11.17 10.02 -3.48
N ALA A 368 10.21 9.09 -3.46
CA ALA A 368 10.40 7.67 -3.77
C ALA A 368 10.07 7.34 -5.24
#